data_AF-A0AAD3NU28-F1
#
_entry.id   AF-A0AAD3NU28-F1
#
_cell.length_a   1.000
_cell.length_b   1.000
_cell.length_c   1.000
_cell.angle_alpha   90.00
_cell.angle_beta   90.00
_cell.angle_gamma   90.00
#
_symmetry.space_group_name_H-M   'P 1'
#
loop_
_entity.id
_entity.type
_entity.pdbx_description
1 polymer ?
#
loop_
_entity_poly.entity_id
_entity_poly.type
_entity_poly.pdbx_seq_one_letter_code
_entity_poly.pdbx_strand_id
1 'polypeptide(L)'
;MISQTLSNMLKDTEDTGSDTAPIKLANVSSRIFNLIIEYGKYHVEAQKSDTSEPTADLKKRVRELVADDKDTLFQLMIAANFLHIQSLLDLSYQIVAEDIAACKDQQMIRQKYNIENDYSPEEEEEVLKLHNIFE
;
A
#
# COMPACT_ATOMS: atom_id res chain seq x y z
N MET A 1 8.15 3.45 15.70
CA MET A 1 7.52 4.76 15.39
C MET A 1 6.81 4.61 14.05
N ILE A 2 5.56 5.06 13.91
CA ILE A 2 4.71 4.69 12.75
C ILE A 2 4.99 5.56 11.52
N SER A 3 5.16 6.88 11.67
CA SER A 3 5.40 7.81 10.56
C SER A 3 6.54 8.77 10.90
N GLN A 4 7.56 8.81 10.04
CA GLN A 4 8.67 9.75 10.18
C GLN A 4 8.23 11.18 9.81
N THR A 5 7.40 11.33 8.77
CA THR A 5 6.90 12.64 8.33
C THR A 5 6.13 13.34 9.44
N LEU A 6 5.17 12.66 10.07
CA LEU A 6 4.40 13.25 11.17
C LEU A 6 5.30 13.59 12.36
N SER A 7 6.28 12.73 12.68
CA SER A 7 7.21 13.02 13.77
C SER A 7 8.03 14.29 13.54
N ASN A 8 8.48 14.53 12.30
CA ASN A 8 9.22 15.74 11.97
C ASN A 8 8.31 16.97 12.04
N MET A 9 7.10 16.88 11.47
CA MET A 9 6.12 17.98 11.52
C MET A 9 5.72 18.36 12.94
N LEU A 10 5.61 17.39 13.85
CA LEU A 10 5.33 17.64 15.27
C LEU A 10 6.49 18.36 15.98
N LYS A 11 7.74 17.95 15.74
CA LYS A 11 8.92 18.62 16.32
C LYS A 11 9.00 20.08 15.88
N ASP A 12 8.76 20.36 14.61
CA ASP A 12 8.76 21.73 14.09
C ASP A 12 7.67 22.61 14.77
N THR A 13 6.53 22.02 15.19
CA THR A 13 5.48 22.76 15.92
C THR A 13 5.85 23.02 17.39
N GLU A 14 6.54 22.08 18.04
CA GLU A 14 7.02 22.23 19.43
C GLU A 14 8.10 23.32 19.50
N ASP A 15 9.02 23.36 18.53
CA ASP A 15 10.09 24.36 18.44
C ASP A 15 9.57 25.77 18.15
N THR A 16 8.38 25.90 17.56
CA THR A 16 7.74 27.18 17.22
C THR A 16 6.71 27.64 18.26
N GLY A 17 6.47 26.86 19.33
CA GLY A 17 5.51 27.18 20.39
C GLY A 17 4.05 27.20 19.92
N SER A 18 3.75 26.52 18.82
CA SER A 18 2.45 26.52 18.15
C SER A 18 1.72 25.19 18.34
N ASP A 19 1.61 24.73 19.59
CA ASP A 19 1.01 23.45 20.00
C ASP A 19 -0.47 23.27 19.61
N THR A 20 -1.11 24.32 19.09
CA THR A 20 -2.54 24.34 18.72
C THR A 20 -2.80 24.46 17.23
N ALA A 21 -1.77 24.66 16.40
CA ALA A 21 -1.96 24.80 14.96
C ALA A 21 -2.19 23.44 14.29
N PRO A 22 -3.27 23.25 13.52
CA PRO A 22 -3.54 21.99 12.85
C PRO A 22 -2.52 21.71 11.74
N ILE A 23 -1.95 20.51 11.75
CA ILE A 23 -1.08 20.01 10.68
C ILE A 23 -1.91 19.79 9.42
N LYS A 24 -1.56 20.48 8.32
CA LYS A 24 -2.24 20.35 7.03
C LYS A 24 -1.62 19.24 6.20
N LEU A 25 -2.40 18.21 5.89
CA LEU A 25 -2.03 17.13 4.98
C LEU A 25 -2.86 17.24 3.69
N ALA A 26 -2.32 17.91 2.68
CA ALA A 26 -3.06 18.17 1.44
C ALA A 26 -3.25 16.92 0.55
N ASN A 27 -2.35 15.95 0.66
CA ASN A 27 -2.28 14.80 -0.26
C ASN A 27 -2.88 13.50 0.31
N VAL A 28 -3.55 13.57 1.46
CA VAL A 28 -4.17 12.40 2.09
C VAL A 28 -5.61 12.71 2.41
N SER A 29 -6.55 11.97 1.82
CA SER A 29 -7.98 12.14 2.13
C SER A 29 -8.27 11.67 3.54
N SER A 30 -9.33 12.21 4.17
CA SER A 30 -9.72 11.81 5.53
C SER A 30 -10.01 10.31 5.65
N ARG A 31 -10.58 9.71 4.59
CA ARG A 31 -10.82 8.26 4.52
C ARG A 31 -9.50 7.49 4.61
N ILE A 32 -8.52 7.82 3.77
CA ILE A 32 -7.22 7.14 3.76
C ILE A 32 -6.44 7.39 5.05
N PHE A 33 -6.50 8.61 5.58
CA PHE A 33 -5.84 8.94 6.83
C PHE A 33 -6.40 8.15 8.02
N ASN A 34 -7.72 7.95 8.09
CA ASN A 34 -8.33 7.09 9.11
C ASN A 34 -7.84 5.64 9.03
N LEU A 35 -7.70 5.09 7.82
CA LEU A 35 -7.13 3.74 7.63
C LEU A 35 -5.69 3.66 8.15
N ILE A 36 -4.89 4.69 7.92
CA ILE A 36 -3.51 4.77 8.40
C ILE A 36 -3.47 4.86 9.93
N ILE A 37 -4.39 5.60 10.55
CA ILE A 37 -4.51 5.66 12.01
C ILE A 37 -4.90 4.28 12.58
N GLU A 38 -5.88 3.61 11.98
CA GLU A 38 -6.30 2.26 12.38
C GLU A 38 -5.14 1.27 12.29
N TYR A 39 -4.42 1.29 11.17
CA TYR A 39 -3.20 0.51 10.99
C TYR A 39 -2.16 0.83 12.07
N GLY A 40 -1.92 2.11 12.35
CA GLY A 40 -0.94 2.55 13.33
C GLY A 40 -1.24 2.04 14.74
N LYS A 41 -2.50 2.14 15.19
CA LYS A 41 -2.93 1.61 16.49
C LYS A 41 -2.64 0.13 16.62
N TYR A 42 -3.04 -0.64 15.62
CA TYR A 42 -2.81 -2.09 15.60
C TYR A 42 -1.32 -2.42 15.55
N HIS A 43 -0.54 -1.72 14.72
CA HIS A 43 0.90 -1.96 14.59
C HIS A 43 1.63 -1.79 15.94
N VAL A 44 1.20 -0.83 16.76
CA VAL A 44 1.75 -0.62 18.11
C VAL A 44 1.28 -1.70 19.10
N GLU A 45 0.03 -2.15 19.00
CA GLU A 45 -0.49 -3.24 19.84
C GLU A 45 0.20 -4.57 19.51
N ALA A 46 0.35 -4.88 18.23
CA ALA A 46 1.08 -6.02 17.69
C ALA A 46 2.54 -6.10 18.17
N GLN A 47 3.24 -4.95 18.26
CA GLN A 47 4.61 -4.93 18.78
C GLN A 47 4.71 -5.21 20.29
N LYS A 48 3.60 -5.12 21.04
CA LYS A 48 3.57 -5.41 22.48
C LYS A 48 3.28 -6.87 22.78
N SER A 49 2.72 -7.61 21.83
CA SER A 49 2.51 -9.05 21.93
C SER A 49 3.68 -9.79 21.27
N ASP A 50 4.40 -10.65 22.00
CA ASP A 50 5.46 -11.54 21.48
C ASP A 50 4.96 -12.61 20.47
N THR A 51 3.75 -12.45 19.95
CA THR A 51 3.20 -13.35 18.94
C THR A 51 3.85 -13.05 17.59
N SER A 52 4.27 -14.10 16.90
CA SER A 52 4.98 -14.02 15.61
C SER A 52 4.08 -13.75 14.40
N GLU A 53 2.75 -13.63 14.59
CA GLU A 53 1.76 -13.51 13.52
C GLU A 53 1.10 -12.11 13.28
N PRO A 54 1.54 -10.97 13.85
CA PRO A 54 0.82 -9.71 13.69
C PRO A 54 0.75 -9.23 12.24
N THR A 55 1.64 -9.70 11.36
CA THR A 55 1.67 -9.36 9.95
C THR A 55 0.52 -10.01 9.15
N ALA A 56 0.07 -11.22 9.52
CA ALA A 56 -0.99 -11.92 8.81
C ALA A 56 -2.37 -11.28 9.08
N ASP A 57 -2.66 -10.98 10.34
CA ASP A 57 -3.89 -10.30 10.74
C ASP A 57 -3.94 -8.86 10.21
N LEU A 58 -2.81 -8.13 10.25
CA LEU A 58 -2.69 -6.81 9.63
C LEU A 58 -3.00 -6.85 8.15
N LYS A 59 -2.41 -7.81 7.43
CA LYS A 59 -2.61 -7.96 6.00
C LYS A 59 -4.05 -8.31 5.67
N LYS A 60 -4.68 -9.20 6.44
CA LYS A 60 -6.10 -9.52 6.29
C LYS A 60 -6.97 -8.29 6.50
N ARG A 61 -6.68 -7.48 7.52
CA ARG A 61 -7.44 -6.26 7.80
C ARG A 61 -7.28 -5.22 6.70
N VAL A 62 -6.04 -4.98 6.25
CA VAL A 62 -5.78 -4.09 5.11
C VAL A 62 -6.53 -4.61 3.88
N ARG A 63 -6.53 -5.92 3.62
CA ARG A 63 -7.34 -6.52 2.55
C ARG A 63 -8.82 -6.23 2.71
N GLU A 64 -9.42 -6.46 3.89
CA GLU A 64 -10.85 -6.16 4.12
C GLU A 64 -11.18 -4.69 3.84
N LEU A 65 -10.25 -3.78 4.12
CA LEU A 65 -10.44 -2.34 3.94
C LEU A 65 -10.28 -1.86 2.50
N VAL A 66 -9.58 -2.63 1.65
CA VAL A 66 -9.24 -2.26 0.26
C VAL A 66 -9.79 -3.23 -0.79
N ALA A 67 -10.39 -4.37 -0.39
CA ALA A 67 -10.74 -5.49 -1.25
C ALA A 67 -11.64 -5.10 -2.43
N ASP A 68 -12.58 -4.19 -2.20
CA ASP A 68 -13.59 -3.81 -3.19
C ASP A 68 -13.17 -2.58 -4.02
N ASP A 69 -12.02 -1.97 -3.73
CA ASP A 69 -11.64 -0.66 -4.27
C ASP A 69 -10.12 -0.54 -4.46
N LYS A 70 -9.66 -0.89 -5.67
CA LYS A 70 -8.25 -0.78 -6.07
C LYS A 70 -7.73 0.66 -5.98
N ASP A 71 -8.59 1.64 -6.21
CA ASP A 71 -8.21 3.05 -6.10
C ASP A 71 -7.90 3.39 -4.65
N THR A 72 -8.66 2.85 -3.69
CA THR A 72 -8.34 2.97 -2.26
C THR A 72 -7.02 2.31 -1.92
N LEU A 73 -6.69 1.14 -2.48
CA LEU A 73 -5.38 0.50 -2.28
C LEU A 73 -4.24 1.40 -2.79
N PHE A 74 -4.35 1.93 -4.01
CA PHE A 74 -3.32 2.81 -4.57
C PHE A 74 -3.21 4.14 -3.82
N GLN A 75 -4.33 4.73 -3.40
CA GLN A 75 -4.30 5.92 -2.55
C GLN A 75 -3.64 5.65 -1.20
N LEU A 76 -3.87 4.46 -0.61
CA LEU A 76 -3.20 4.03 0.61
C LEU A 76 -1.69 3.88 0.40
N MET A 77 -1.25 3.30 -0.72
CA MET A 77 0.16 3.19 -1.09
C MET A 77 0.83 4.57 -1.21
N ILE A 78 0.19 5.51 -1.92
CA ILE A 78 0.69 6.88 -2.10
C ILE A 78 0.80 7.59 -0.74
N ALA A 79 -0.22 7.47 0.11
CA ALA A 79 -0.22 8.08 1.43
C ALA A 79 0.81 7.45 2.37
N ALA A 80 0.97 6.12 2.34
CA ALA A 80 1.98 5.41 3.13
C ALA A 80 3.40 5.82 2.71
N ASN A 81 3.66 5.98 1.41
CA ASN A 81 4.92 6.50 0.90
C ASN A 81 5.16 7.95 1.35
N PHE A 82 4.15 8.82 1.24
CA PHE A 82 4.24 10.23 1.67
C PHE A 82 4.50 10.38 3.18
N LEU A 83 3.87 9.54 4.01
CA LEU A 83 4.04 9.56 5.46
C LEU A 83 5.25 8.74 5.93
N HIS A 84 6.03 8.15 5.01
CA HIS A 84 7.16 7.28 5.28
C HIS A 84 6.82 6.13 6.25
N ILE A 85 5.73 5.39 5.97
CA ILE A 85 5.28 4.23 6.74
C ILE A 85 5.67 2.95 5.98
N GLN A 86 6.94 2.55 6.09
CA GLN A 86 7.49 1.45 5.29
C GLN A 86 6.72 0.14 5.48
N SER A 87 6.34 -0.19 6.71
CA SER A 87 5.63 -1.45 7.01
C SER A 87 4.25 -1.54 6.35
N LEU A 88 3.55 -0.41 6.19
CA LEU A 88 2.26 -0.36 5.49
C LEU A 88 2.46 -0.44 3.98
N LEU A 89 3.49 0.24 3.47
CA LEU A 89 3.86 0.21 2.07
C LEU A 89 4.26 -1.22 1.64
N ASP A 90 5.09 -1.90 2.41
CA ASP A 90 5.50 -3.28 2.13
C ASP A 90 4.30 -4.24 2.13
N LEU A 91 3.37 -4.09 3.08
CA LEU A 91 2.14 -4.89 3.12
C LEU A 91 1.28 -4.66 1.87
N SER A 92 1.14 -3.40 1.43
CA SER A 92 0.40 -3.09 0.22
C SER A 92 1.05 -3.68 -1.04
N TYR A 93 2.39 -3.66 -1.14
CA TYR A 93 3.11 -4.33 -2.24
C TYR A 93 2.88 -5.84 -2.22
N GLN A 94 2.91 -6.48 -1.05
CA GLN A 94 2.64 -7.91 -0.93
C GLN A 94 1.22 -8.27 -1.36
N ILE A 95 0.22 -7.43 -1.05
CA ILE A 95 -1.15 -7.63 -1.49
C ILE A 95 -1.24 -7.59 -3.01
N VAL A 96 -0.66 -6.56 -3.65
CA VAL A 96 -0.63 -6.45 -5.13
C VAL A 96 0.10 -7.64 -5.77
N ALA A 97 1.23 -8.06 -5.20
CA ALA A 97 2.01 -9.18 -5.70
C ALA A 97 1.23 -10.50 -5.64
N GLU A 98 0.56 -10.78 -4.52
CA GLU A 98 -0.31 -11.96 -4.39
C GLU A 98 -1.51 -11.90 -5.34
N ASP A 99 -2.07 -10.71 -5.53
CA ASP A 99 -3.17 -10.48 -6.44
C ASP A 99 -2.81 -10.70 -7.91
N ILE A 100 -1.56 -10.41 -8.28
CA ILE A 100 -0.97 -10.72 -9.59
C ILE A 100 -0.67 -12.21 -9.69
N ALA A 101 -0.04 -12.81 -8.67
CA ALA A 101 0.30 -14.23 -8.65
C ALA A 101 -0.93 -15.15 -8.68
N ALA A 102 -2.08 -14.68 -8.20
CA ALA A 102 -3.35 -15.40 -8.29
C ALA A 102 -3.97 -15.37 -9.71
N CYS A 103 -3.50 -14.50 -10.60
CA CYS A 103 -3.95 -14.46 -11.99
C CYS A 103 -3.28 -15.59 -12.78
N LYS A 104 -4.07 -16.29 -13.62
CA LYS A 104 -3.57 -17.43 -14.39
C LYS A 104 -2.72 -17.03 -15.59
N ASP A 105 -3.03 -15.88 -16.18
CA ASP A 105 -2.39 -15.39 -17.38
C ASP A 105 -2.35 -13.85 -17.40
N GLN A 106 -1.63 -13.31 -18.38
CA GLN A 106 -1.49 -11.87 -18.59
C GLN A 106 -2.80 -11.16 -18.92
N GLN A 107 -3.78 -11.84 -19.55
CA GLN A 107 -5.05 -11.23 -19.89
C GLN A 107 -5.89 -10.97 -18.63
N MET A 108 -5.87 -11.90 -17.68
CA MET A 108 -6.51 -11.72 -16.37
C MET A 108 -5.89 -10.55 -15.59
N ILE A 109 -4.57 -10.39 -15.62
CA ILE A 109 -3.88 -9.26 -14.98
C ILE A 109 -4.33 -7.94 -15.63
N ARG A 110 -4.32 -7.88 -16.97
CA ARG A 110 -4.75 -6.71 -17.75
C ARG A 110 -6.18 -6.33 -17.44
N GLN A 111 -7.12 -7.29 -17.46
CA GLN A 111 -8.51 -7.04 -17.08
C GLN A 111 -8.66 -6.59 -15.63
N LYS A 112 -7.95 -7.26 -14.70
CA LYS A 112 -8.02 -6.94 -13.27
C LYS A 112 -7.55 -5.52 -13.00
N TYR A 113 -6.47 -5.06 -13.62
CA TYR A 113 -5.94 -3.72 -13.38
C TYR A 113 -6.36 -2.68 -14.42
N ASN A 114 -7.29 -3.04 -15.32
CA ASN A 114 -7.74 -2.19 -16.41
C ASN A 114 -6.58 -1.63 -17.25
N ILE A 115 -5.62 -2.50 -17.58
CA ILE A 115 -4.43 -2.18 -18.37
C ILE A 115 -4.72 -2.50 -19.83
N GLU A 116 -4.53 -1.52 -20.71
CA GLU A 116 -4.66 -1.69 -22.16
C GLU A 116 -3.48 -2.52 -22.70
N ASN A 117 -3.74 -3.39 -23.68
CA ASN A 117 -2.67 -4.10 -24.39
C ASN A 117 -2.05 -3.13 -25.41
N ASP A 118 -0.81 -2.73 -25.17
CA ASP A 118 -0.02 -1.87 -26.05
C ASP A 118 0.89 -2.65 -27.01
N TYR A 119 0.90 -3.98 -26.94
CA TYR A 119 1.63 -4.84 -27.86
C TYR A 119 0.86 -5.06 -29.16
N SER A 120 1.57 -5.05 -30.28
CA SER A 120 1.05 -5.65 -31.51
C SER A 120 0.97 -7.19 -31.37
N PRO A 121 0.14 -7.88 -32.19
CA PRO A 121 0.05 -9.34 -32.13
C PRO A 121 1.39 -10.05 -32.34
N GLU A 122 2.28 -9.49 -33.16
CA GLU A 122 3.61 -10.03 -33.45
C GLU A 122 4.54 -9.88 -32.24
N GLU A 123 4.59 -8.70 -31.61
CA GLU A 123 5.42 -8.46 -30.42
C GLU A 123 4.94 -9.30 -29.22
N GLU A 124 3.63 -9.46 -29.04
CA GLU A 124 3.07 -10.31 -27.98
C GLU A 124 3.47 -11.78 -28.17
N GLU A 125 3.43 -12.28 -29.42
CA GLU A 125 3.87 -13.64 -29.72
C GLU A 125 5.37 -13.83 -29.49
N GLU A 126 6.21 -12.85 -29.84
CA GLU A 126 7.65 -12.88 -29.58
C GLU A 126 7.98 -12.90 -28.09
N VAL A 127 7.32 -12.05 -27.28
CA VAL A 127 7.51 -12.01 -25.82
C VAL A 127 7.09 -13.34 -25.17
N LEU A 128 5.96 -13.92 -25.60
CA LEU A 128 5.51 -15.22 -25.10
C LEU A 128 6.47 -16.35 -25.48
N LYS A 129 6.99 -16.34 -26.72
CA LYS A 129 7.99 -17.31 -27.16
C LYS A 129 9.27 -17.19 -26.34
N LEU A 130 9.80 -15.98 -26.16
CA LEU A 130 11.00 -15.75 -25.35
C LEU A 130 10.81 -16.27 -23.92
N HIS A 131 9.67 -15.99 -23.29
CA HIS A 131 9.41 -16.43 -21.92
C HIS A 131 9.40 -17.96 -21.79
N ASN A 132 8.74 -18.66 -22.72
CA ASN A 132 8.65 -20.13 -22.74
C ASN A 132 9.97 -20.84 -23.12
N ILE A 133 10.99 -20.11 -23.57
CA ILE A 133 12.32 -20.65 -23.87
C ILE A 133 13.19 -20.75 -22.61
N PHE A 134 12.86 -19.99 -21.55
CA PHE A 134 13.64 -19.95 -20.31
C PHE A 134 13.07 -20.80 -19.16
N GLU A 135 11.95 -21.51 -19.38
CA GLU A 135 11.43 -22.58 -18.50
C GLU A 135 11.94 -23.96 -18.94
#